data_AF-A0AA86MZZ7-F1
#
_entry.id   AF-A0AA86MZZ7-F1
#
_cell.length_a   1.000
_cell.length_b   1.000
_cell.length_c   1.000
_cell.angle_alpha   90.00
_cell.angle_beta   90.00
_cell.angle_gamma   90.00
#
_symmetry.space_group_name_H-M   'P 1'
#
loop_
_entity.id
_entity.type
_entity.pdbx_description
1 polymer ?
#
loop_
_entity_poly.entity_id
_entity_poly.type
_entity_poly.pdbx_seq_one_letter_code
_entity_poly.pdbx_strand_id
1 'polypeptide(L)'
;MKNLSRQAVVLAFVAIAAFLVAHTLNAFVAQALLPPLEGTESSIVRPAAAGHVQDLRQLAREIETSRLFAPPPPSMQAASGSPVMGGPMGQPAVLAALDAVKKIRLLGTVVGDGAQSLAVVEHLTGRRQAAYRVGDQVEGVGTVSEIRKESILLTQGPLQEELFLDILQQAAPAVVPAGAVVAPASMPGPLRRSVDRAELSQMLSDVPKLMTQARAVPHMNEGKVDGFRMDFIMKGSFFEKIGLQAGDVLQRINGVELRDPGMALGLFQQLRNERTVAVDVLRNSQRTTLTYDIRG
;
A
#
# COMPACT_ATOMS: atom_id res chain seq x y z
N MET A 1 47.44 22.58 39.58
CA MET A 1 46.08 23.18 39.68
C MET A 1 45.59 23.90 38.41
N LYS A 2 46.44 24.36 37.48
CA LYS A 2 46.02 25.12 36.26
C LYS A 2 45.25 24.32 35.18
N ASN A 3 45.32 22.99 35.17
CA ASN A 3 44.68 22.17 34.13
C ASN A 3 43.20 21.88 34.43
N LEU A 4 42.84 21.84 35.72
CA LEU A 4 41.47 21.58 36.17
C LEU A 4 40.52 22.73 35.81
N SER A 5 41.01 23.97 35.89
CA SER A 5 40.22 25.15 35.52
C SER A 5 39.94 25.23 34.01
N ARG A 6 40.90 24.83 33.16
CA ARG A 6 40.68 24.78 31.71
C ARG A 6 39.66 23.71 31.31
N GLN A 7 39.71 22.54 31.94
CA GLN A 7 38.74 21.47 31.69
C GLN A 7 37.32 21.86 32.16
N ALA A 8 37.21 22.55 33.30
CA ALA A 8 35.93 23.06 33.78
C ALA A 8 35.31 24.08 32.80
N VAL A 9 36.12 24.97 32.22
CA VAL A 9 35.65 25.95 31.23
C VAL A 9 35.17 25.28 29.95
N VAL A 10 35.90 24.27 29.45
CA VAL A 10 35.50 23.52 28.25
C VAL A 10 34.20 22.74 28.47
N LEU A 11 34.05 22.08 29.63
CA LEU A 11 32.83 21.36 29.97
C LEU A 11 31.63 22.28 30.11
N ALA A 12 31.80 23.46 30.72
CA ALA A 12 30.74 24.47 30.80
C ALA A 12 30.31 24.95 29.39
N PHE A 13 31.26 25.17 28.49
CA PHE A 13 30.96 25.59 27.12
C PHE A 13 30.20 24.52 26.34
N VAL A 14 30.61 23.25 26.45
CA VAL A 14 29.91 22.12 25.80
C VAL A 14 28.49 21.96 26.36
N ALA A 15 28.30 22.12 27.67
CA ALA A 15 26.98 22.06 28.29
C ALA A 15 26.05 23.18 27.82
N ILE A 16 26.56 24.41 27.70
CA ILE A 16 25.79 25.56 27.19
C ILE A 16 25.43 25.36 25.72
N ALA A 17 26.37 24.89 24.89
CA ALA A 17 26.12 24.61 23.48
C ALA A 17 25.06 23.50 23.31
N ALA A 18 25.16 22.41 24.07
CA ALA A 18 24.16 21.33 24.05
C ALA A 18 22.78 21.83 24.52
N PHE A 19 22.74 22.68 25.54
CA PHE A 19 21.49 23.31 26.02
C PHE A 19 20.85 24.20 24.95
N LEU A 20 21.63 25.03 24.26
CA LEU A 20 21.13 25.88 23.17
C LEU A 20 20.58 25.06 22.00
N VAL A 21 21.28 24.00 21.58
CA VAL A 21 20.80 23.11 20.51
C VAL A 21 19.50 22.42 20.92
N ALA A 22 19.42 21.87 22.13
CA ALA A 22 18.20 21.25 22.64
C ALA A 22 17.03 22.24 22.74
N HIS A 23 17.29 23.48 23.18
CA HIS A 23 16.25 24.51 23.32
C HIS A 23 15.71 24.99 21.97
N THR A 24 16.57 25.12 20.95
CA THR A 24 16.15 25.49 19.59
C THR A 24 15.32 24.41 18.90
N LEU A 25 15.64 23.12 19.10
CA LEU A 25 14.83 22.03 18.56
C LEU A 25 13.43 21.97 19.20
N ASN A 26 13.35 22.17 20.52
CA ASN A 26 12.06 22.10 21.22
C ASN A 26 11.13 23.27 20.85
N ALA A 27 11.69 24.45 20.55
CA ALA A 27 10.90 25.61 20.11
C ALA A 27 10.27 25.43 18.71
N PHE A 28 10.91 24.68 17.81
CA PHE A 28 10.41 24.46 16.45
C PHE A 28 9.28 23.43 16.39
N VAL A 29 9.29 22.43 17.29
CA VAL A 29 8.22 21.43 17.41
C VAL A 29 6.95 22.04 18.04
N ALA A 30 7.10 23.02 18.93
CA ALA A 30 5.96 23.72 19.54
C ALA A 30 5.19 24.61 18.55
N GLN A 31 5.85 25.17 17.52
CA GLN A 31 5.16 25.98 16.49
C GLN A 31 4.41 25.16 15.43
N ALA A 32 4.66 23.84 15.34
CA ALA A 32 3.98 22.96 14.40
C ALA A 32 2.70 22.31 14.96
N LEU A 33 2.39 22.48 16.25
CA LEU A 33 1.32 21.74 16.95
C LEU A 33 0.26 22.63 17.62
N LEU A 34 0.33 23.96 17.47
CA LEU A 34 -0.69 24.88 17.99
C LEU A 34 -1.56 25.40 16.83
N PRO A 35 -2.79 24.89 16.63
CA PRO A 35 -3.77 25.58 15.82
C PRO A 35 -4.16 26.91 16.50
N PRO A 36 -4.35 28.00 15.73
CA PRO A 36 -4.85 29.25 16.31
C PRO A 36 -6.29 29.04 16.75
N LEU A 37 -6.50 29.02 18.07
CA LEU A 37 -7.83 29.16 18.66
C LEU A 37 -8.23 30.63 18.59
N GLU A 38 -8.68 31.07 17.42
CA GLU A 38 -9.56 32.24 17.33
C GLU A 38 -10.98 31.73 17.11
N GLY A 39 -11.74 31.79 18.20
CA GLY A 39 -13.17 31.62 18.15
C GLY A 39 -13.81 32.76 17.36
N THR A 40 -14.76 32.42 16.52
CA THR A 40 -15.98 33.20 16.42
C THR A 40 -17.11 32.21 16.23
N GLU A 41 -17.92 32.13 17.27
CA GLU A 41 -19.18 31.41 17.32
C GLU A 41 -20.03 31.79 16.10
N SER A 42 -20.42 30.81 15.29
CA SER A 42 -21.55 30.96 14.38
C SER A 42 -22.59 29.93 14.76
N SER A 43 -23.63 30.42 15.43
CA SER A 43 -24.84 29.68 15.78
C SER A 43 -25.39 28.94 14.56
N ILE A 44 -25.31 27.61 14.58
CA ILE A 44 -26.18 26.80 13.73
C ILE A 44 -27.54 26.73 14.43
N VAL A 45 -28.44 27.62 14.01
CA VAL A 45 -29.88 27.44 14.21
C VAL A 45 -30.25 26.12 13.55
N ARG A 46 -30.73 25.17 14.35
CA ARG A 46 -31.20 23.86 13.91
C ARG A 46 -32.66 24.01 13.46
N PRO A 47 -33.03 23.89 12.17
CA PRO A 47 -34.42 23.79 11.80
C PRO A 47 -34.90 22.38 12.16
N ALA A 48 -36.03 22.33 12.85
CA ALA A 48 -36.69 21.11 13.28
C ALA A 48 -37.03 20.22 12.08
N ALA A 49 -36.66 18.94 12.19
CA ALA A 49 -37.10 17.89 11.29
C ALA A 49 -38.57 17.57 11.55
N ALA A 50 -39.47 18.04 10.68
CA ALA A 50 -40.81 17.48 10.48
C ALA A 50 -41.35 17.96 9.12
N GLY A 51 -41.44 17.08 8.12
CA GLY A 51 -42.19 17.44 6.90
C GLY A 51 -42.04 16.57 5.63
N HIS A 52 -41.03 15.70 5.48
CA HIS A 52 -40.71 15.14 4.14
C HIS A 52 -40.97 13.65 3.92
N VAL A 53 -41.64 12.94 4.84
CA VAL A 53 -41.89 11.48 4.68
C VAL A 53 -43.15 11.18 3.84
N GLN A 54 -44.04 12.16 3.65
CA GLN A 54 -45.31 11.97 2.92
C GLN A 54 -45.17 12.08 1.39
N ASP A 55 -44.06 12.63 0.90
CA ASP A 55 -43.85 13.00 -0.51
C ASP A 55 -43.39 11.81 -1.39
N LEU A 56 -42.70 10.84 -0.80
CA LEU A 56 -42.15 9.67 -1.53
C LEU A 56 -43.23 8.80 -2.19
N ARG A 57 -44.43 8.70 -1.60
CA ARG A 57 -45.54 7.92 -2.18
C ARG A 57 -46.31 8.67 -3.26
N GLN A 58 -46.18 9.99 -3.33
CA GLN A 58 -46.75 10.78 -4.42
C GLN A 58 -45.81 10.77 -5.62
N LEU A 59 -44.51 10.95 -5.38
CA LEU A 59 -43.46 10.80 -6.40
C LEU A 59 -43.47 9.42 -7.08
N ALA A 60 -43.68 8.33 -6.32
CA ALA A 60 -43.76 6.99 -6.91
C ALA A 60 -44.95 6.82 -7.87
N ARG A 61 -46.10 7.43 -7.58
CA ARG A 61 -47.30 7.36 -8.44
C ARG A 61 -47.16 8.21 -9.71
N GLU A 62 -46.42 9.30 -9.62
CA GLU A 62 -46.11 10.16 -10.76
C GLU A 62 -45.16 9.46 -11.74
N ILE A 63 -44.20 8.68 -11.23
CA ILE A 63 -43.30 7.87 -12.06
C ILE A 63 -44.06 6.72 -12.73
N GLU A 64 -44.95 6.00 -12.04
CA GLU A 64 -45.74 4.91 -12.64
C GLU A 64 -46.69 5.39 -13.75
N THR A 65 -47.27 6.58 -13.61
CA THR A 65 -48.22 7.12 -14.59
C THR A 65 -47.53 7.75 -15.81
N SER A 66 -46.25 8.09 -15.70
CA SER A 66 -45.47 8.79 -16.74
C SER A 66 -45.15 7.96 -17.99
N ARG A 67 -45.49 6.66 -18.05
CA ARG A 67 -45.17 5.75 -19.18
C ARG A 67 -43.70 5.82 -19.65
N LEU A 68 -42.77 6.21 -18.78
CA LEU A 68 -41.34 6.34 -19.08
C LEU A 68 -40.64 4.99 -19.33
N PHE A 69 -41.34 3.88 -19.12
CA PHE A 69 -40.86 2.53 -19.41
C PHE A 69 -41.79 1.86 -20.43
N ALA A 70 -41.31 1.71 -21.66
CA ALA A 70 -42.02 0.95 -22.69
C ALA A 70 -41.99 -0.56 -22.33
N PRO A 71 -43.11 -1.29 -22.49
CA PRO A 71 -43.07 -2.74 -22.35
C PRO A 71 -42.24 -3.36 -23.49
N PRO A 72 -41.47 -4.42 -23.23
CA PRO A 72 -40.73 -5.13 -24.28
C PRO A 72 -41.70 -5.69 -25.32
N PRO A 73 -41.33 -5.73 -26.62
CA PRO A 73 -42.18 -6.29 -27.66
C PRO A 73 -42.48 -7.77 -27.38
N PRO A 74 -43.69 -8.25 -27.70
CA PRO A 74 -44.05 -9.65 -27.50
C PRO A 74 -43.16 -10.55 -28.37
N SER A 75 -42.40 -11.40 -27.71
CA SER A 75 -41.71 -12.53 -28.33
C SER A 75 -42.75 -13.43 -29.00
N MET A 76 -42.77 -13.45 -30.34
CA MET A 76 -43.59 -14.38 -31.11
C MET A 76 -43.18 -15.83 -30.77
N GLN A 77 -44.19 -16.62 -30.43
CA GLN A 77 -44.10 -18.03 -30.08
C GLN A 77 -43.41 -18.90 -31.14
N ALA A 78 -42.77 -19.94 -30.62
CA ALA A 78 -42.11 -21.04 -31.29
C ALA A 78 -43.02 -21.86 -32.23
N ALA A 79 -42.43 -22.39 -33.32
CA ALA A 79 -42.74 -23.72 -33.86
C ALA A 79 -41.65 -24.22 -34.84
N SER A 80 -41.01 -25.33 -34.45
CA SER A 80 -40.62 -26.47 -35.30
C SER A 80 -39.40 -26.39 -36.25
N GLY A 81 -38.34 -27.16 -35.92
CA GLY A 81 -37.52 -27.85 -36.93
C GLY A 81 -36.00 -27.83 -36.79
N SER A 82 -35.45 -28.84 -36.09
CA SER A 82 -34.11 -29.46 -36.24
C SER A 82 -32.80 -28.67 -35.95
N PRO A 83 -31.72 -29.36 -35.51
CA PRO A 83 -30.63 -28.78 -34.72
C PRO A 83 -29.40 -28.46 -35.57
N VAL A 84 -28.75 -27.30 -35.33
CA VAL A 84 -27.37 -27.05 -35.79
C VAL A 84 -26.58 -26.33 -34.70
N MET A 85 -25.40 -26.89 -34.45
CA MET A 85 -24.32 -26.43 -33.58
C MET A 85 -23.94 -24.96 -33.73
N GLY A 86 -23.48 -24.37 -32.62
CA GLY A 86 -22.35 -23.44 -32.67
C GLY A 86 -22.41 -22.26 -31.70
N GLY A 87 -21.54 -22.26 -30.68
CA GLY A 87 -21.02 -21.05 -30.05
C GLY A 87 -21.56 -20.75 -28.64
N PRO A 88 -20.68 -20.68 -27.61
CA PRO A 88 -21.09 -20.34 -26.27
C PRO A 88 -21.50 -18.87 -26.14
N MET A 89 -22.46 -18.67 -25.25
CA MET A 89 -23.03 -17.42 -24.77
C MET A 89 -21.99 -16.29 -24.66
N GLY A 90 -22.41 -15.13 -25.15
CA GLY A 90 -21.70 -13.86 -25.03
C GLY A 90 -21.18 -13.66 -23.62
N GLN A 91 -19.86 -13.48 -23.55
CA GLN A 91 -19.15 -12.93 -22.41
C GLN A 91 -19.89 -11.68 -21.93
N PRO A 92 -20.07 -11.47 -20.61
CA PRO A 92 -20.42 -10.15 -20.12
C PRO A 92 -19.34 -9.18 -20.62
N ALA A 93 -19.78 -8.12 -21.30
CA ALA A 93 -18.91 -7.08 -21.83
C ALA A 93 -17.99 -6.61 -20.71
N VAL A 94 -16.72 -6.97 -20.83
CA VAL A 94 -15.63 -6.39 -20.05
C VAL A 94 -15.63 -4.92 -20.46
N LEU A 95 -16.22 -4.06 -19.63
CA LEU A 95 -16.09 -2.60 -19.76
C LEU A 95 -14.59 -2.35 -19.91
N ALA A 96 -14.18 -1.88 -21.08
CA ALA A 96 -12.78 -1.63 -21.37
C ALA A 96 -12.24 -0.74 -20.25
N ALA A 97 -11.23 -1.23 -19.53
CA ALA A 97 -10.50 -0.39 -18.59
C ALA A 97 -9.90 0.77 -19.39
N LEU A 98 -9.97 1.99 -18.86
CA LEU A 98 -9.20 3.15 -19.36
C LEU A 98 -7.69 2.84 -19.33
N ASP A 99 -7.30 1.76 -18.64
CA ASP A 99 -5.93 1.33 -18.41
C ASP A 99 -5.14 2.50 -17.82
N ALA A 100 -5.81 3.30 -16.97
CA ALA A 100 -5.22 4.48 -16.35
C ALA A 100 -3.96 4.10 -15.58
N VAL A 101 -4.01 2.95 -14.89
CA VAL A 101 -2.89 2.32 -14.17
C VAL A 101 -1.67 2.05 -15.06
N LYS A 102 -1.84 1.85 -16.37
CA LYS A 102 -0.72 1.61 -17.32
C LYS A 102 -0.09 2.89 -17.84
N LYS A 103 -0.75 4.04 -17.68
CA LYS A 103 -0.31 5.34 -18.24
C LYS A 103 0.10 6.32 -17.15
N ILE A 104 -0.59 6.30 -16.01
CA ILE A 104 -0.39 7.21 -14.89
C ILE A 104 -0.37 6.46 -13.56
N ARG A 105 0.29 7.06 -12.57
CA ARG A 105 0.30 6.61 -11.18
C ARG A 105 -0.19 7.74 -10.28
N LEU A 106 -1.09 7.43 -9.36
CA LEU A 106 -1.49 8.37 -8.31
C LEU A 106 -0.47 8.32 -7.16
N LEU A 107 0.26 9.41 -6.97
CA LEU A 107 1.30 9.52 -5.94
C LEU A 107 0.76 10.03 -4.60
N GLY A 108 -0.27 10.87 -4.63
CA GLY A 108 -0.83 11.49 -3.44
C GLY A 108 -2.17 12.16 -3.71
N THR A 109 -3.04 12.17 -2.72
CA THR A 109 -4.25 12.99 -2.72
C THR A 109 -4.27 13.84 -1.45
N VAL A 110 -4.68 15.09 -1.61
CA VAL A 110 -4.99 16.01 -0.53
C VAL A 110 -6.48 16.28 -0.67
N VAL A 111 -7.28 15.84 0.29
CA VAL A 111 -8.72 16.11 0.31
C VAL A 111 -8.96 17.19 1.37
N GLY A 112 -9.47 18.33 0.94
CA GLY A 112 -9.86 19.45 1.79
C GLY A 112 -11.36 19.74 1.69
N ASP A 113 -11.84 20.71 2.47
CA ASP A 113 -13.24 21.12 2.43
C ASP A 113 -13.53 21.83 1.09
N GLY A 114 -14.24 21.15 0.19
CA GLY A 114 -14.63 21.68 -1.13
C GLY A 114 -13.48 21.77 -2.14
N ALA A 115 -13.32 22.92 -2.80
CA ALA A 115 -12.44 23.14 -3.96
C ALA A 115 -10.92 23.01 -3.70
N GLN A 116 -10.52 22.52 -2.54
CA GLN A 116 -9.13 22.35 -2.13
C GLN A 116 -8.60 20.92 -2.34
N SER A 117 -9.37 20.06 -3.00
CA SER A 117 -8.94 18.70 -3.32
C SER A 117 -7.93 18.68 -4.47
N LEU A 118 -6.76 18.09 -4.23
CA LEU A 118 -5.63 18.01 -5.15
C LEU A 118 -5.14 16.58 -5.27
N ALA A 119 -4.93 16.12 -6.49
CA ALA A 119 -4.35 14.83 -6.81
C ALA A 119 -2.99 15.02 -7.49
N VAL A 120 -1.94 14.41 -6.95
CA VAL A 120 -0.61 14.40 -7.57
C VAL A 120 -0.48 13.13 -8.38
N VAL A 121 -0.37 13.29 -9.69
CA VAL A 121 -0.33 12.19 -10.66
C VAL A 121 1.01 12.23 -11.40
N GLU A 122 1.62 11.06 -11.55
CA GLU A 122 2.83 10.85 -12.34
C GLU A 122 2.50 10.17 -13.65
N HIS A 123 2.92 10.77 -14.77
CA HIS A 123 2.88 10.13 -16.08
C HIS A 123 4.04 9.15 -16.20
N LEU A 124 3.72 7.87 -16.46
CA LEU A 124 4.70 6.80 -16.60
C LEU A 124 5.58 7.00 -17.83
N THR A 125 5.05 7.67 -18.86
CA THR A 125 5.82 8.12 -20.03
C THR A 125 6.55 9.42 -19.72
N GLY A 126 7.85 9.32 -19.42
CA GLY A 126 8.73 10.47 -19.18
C GLY A 126 8.79 10.96 -17.73
N ARG A 127 8.18 10.24 -16.77
CA ARG A 127 8.24 10.52 -15.32
C ARG A 127 7.93 11.98 -14.96
N ARG A 128 6.91 12.56 -15.59
CA ARG A 128 6.47 13.92 -15.31
C ARG A 128 5.37 13.89 -14.24
N GLN A 129 5.53 14.71 -13.21
CA GLN A 129 4.58 14.84 -12.12
C GLN A 129 3.76 16.10 -12.32
N ALA A 130 2.44 15.99 -12.21
CA ALA A 130 1.52 17.11 -12.33
C ALA A 130 0.42 16.97 -11.27
N ALA A 131 -0.04 18.13 -10.79
CA ALA A 131 -1.12 18.20 -9.83
C ALA A 131 -2.43 18.54 -10.55
N TYR A 132 -3.48 17.77 -10.27
CA TYR A 132 -4.78 17.86 -10.91
C TYR A 132 -5.87 18.08 -9.86
N ARG A 133 -6.88 18.85 -10.21
CA ARG A 133 -8.07 19.12 -9.40
C ARG A 133 -9.28 18.40 -9.97
N VAL A 134 -10.36 18.37 -9.20
CA VAL A 134 -11.67 17.91 -9.69
C VAL A 134 -12.07 18.77 -10.90
N GLY A 135 -12.38 18.12 -12.03
CA GLY A 135 -12.70 18.73 -13.31
C GLY A 135 -11.51 18.84 -14.27
N ASP A 136 -10.27 18.64 -13.82
CA ASP A 136 -9.10 18.72 -14.70
C ASP A 136 -8.97 17.50 -15.59
N GLN A 137 -8.52 17.72 -16.82
CA GLN A 137 -8.30 16.67 -17.80
C GLN A 137 -6.84 16.18 -17.75
N VAL A 138 -6.66 14.88 -17.54
CA VAL A 138 -5.38 14.18 -17.63
C VAL A 138 -5.23 13.64 -19.05
N GLU A 139 -4.19 14.10 -19.76
CA GLU A 139 -3.89 13.67 -21.13
C GLU A 139 -3.80 12.15 -21.25
N GLY A 140 -4.55 11.56 -22.19
CA GLY A 140 -4.52 10.13 -22.49
C GLY A 140 -5.22 9.21 -21.48
N VAL A 141 -5.81 9.77 -20.41
CA VAL A 141 -6.44 8.99 -19.33
C VAL A 141 -7.85 9.44 -18.98
N GLY A 142 -8.13 10.75 -18.89
CA GLY A 142 -9.49 11.23 -18.64
C GLY A 142 -9.63 12.40 -17.71
N THR A 143 -10.87 12.80 -17.47
CA THR A 143 -11.19 13.91 -16.57
C THR A 143 -11.33 13.39 -15.15
N VAL A 144 -10.74 14.10 -14.18
CA VAL A 144 -10.88 13.80 -12.76
C VAL A 144 -12.29 14.19 -12.32
N SER A 145 -13.16 13.20 -12.13
CA SER A 145 -14.55 13.40 -11.71
C SER A 145 -14.66 13.58 -10.20
N GLU A 146 -13.82 12.88 -9.44
CA GLU A 146 -13.83 12.92 -7.97
C GLU A 146 -12.42 12.67 -7.43
N ILE A 147 -12.02 13.39 -6.36
CA ILE A 147 -10.78 13.14 -5.63
C ILE A 147 -11.17 12.68 -4.22
N ARG A 148 -10.80 11.45 -3.88
CA ARG A 148 -11.02 10.83 -2.58
C ARG A 148 -9.72 10.73 -1.80
N LYS A 149 -9.85 10.39 -0.52
CA LYS A 149 -8.72 10.31 0.41
C LYS A 149 -7.66 9.30 -0.05
N GLU A 150 -8.08 8.28 -0.79
CA GLU A 150 -7.23 7.12 -1.12
C GLU A 150 -7.25 6.75 -2.61
N SER A 151 -8.07 7.43 -3.40
CA SER A 151 -8.30 7.16 -4.81
C SER A 151 -8.73 8.43 -5.55
N ILE A 152 -8.57 8.43 -6.87
CA ILE A 152 -9.21 9.40 -7.76
C ILE A 152 -10.11 8.66 -8.74
N LEU A 153 -11.25 9.27 -9.03
CA LEU A 153 -12.18 8.76 -10.01
C LEU A 153 -11.96 9.49 -11.33
N LEU A 154 -11.60 8.75 -12.37
CA LEU A 154 -11.41 9.27 -13.71
C LEU A 154 -12.59 8.87 -14.60
N THR A 155 -12.99 9.76 -15.48
CA THR A 155 -14.08 9.51 -16.43
C THR A 155 -13.62 9.90 -17.84
N GLN A 156 -13.87 9.00 -18.81
CA GLN A 156 -13.75 9.29 -20.24
C GLN A 156 -15.02 8.81 -20.96
N GLY A 157 -15.90 9.75 -21.32
CA GLY A 157 -17.17 9.43 -21.97
C GLY A 157 -18.04 8.55 -21.04
N PRO A 158 -18.51 7.37 -21.47
CA PRO A 158 -19.31 6.47 -20.64
C PRO A 158 -18.48 5.56 -19.70
N LEU A 159 -17.15 5.64 -19.74
CA LEU A 159 -16.26 4.79 -18.94
C LEU A 159 -15.77 5.55 -17.70
N GLN A 160 -15.80 4.87 -16.56
CA GLN A 160 -15.37 5.38 -15.26
C GLN A 160 -14.35 4.39 -14.66
N GLU A 161 -13.18 4.88 -14.27
CA GLU A 161 -12.11 4.09 -13.65
C GLU A 161 -11.67 4.76 -12.34
N GLU A 162 -11.58 3.97 -11.27
CA GLU A 162 -11.05 4.44 -9.98
C GLU A 162 -9.58 4.05 -9.84
N LEU A 163 -8.71 5.05 -9.73
CA LEU A 163 -7.28 4.87 -9.57
C LEU A 163 -6.92 5.08 -8.09
N PHE A 164 -6.44 4.02 -7.45
CA PHE A 164 -6.00 4.08 -6.06
C PHE A 164 -4.58 4.62 -5.94
N LEU A 165 -4.23 5.16 -4.77
CA LEU A 165 -2.87 5.54 -4.46
C LEU A 165 -1.93 4.33 -4.63
N ASP A 166 -0.75 4.52 -5.21
CA ASP A 166 0.23 3.44 -5.44
C ASP A 166 0.61 2.74 -4.12
N ILE A 167 0.60 3.47 -3.00
CA ILE A 167 0.80 2.94 -1.64
C ILE A 167 -0.31 1.98 -1.16
N LEU A 168 -1.52 2.08 -1.71
CA LEU A 168 -2.67 1.24 -1.35
C LEU A 168 -3.02 0.21 -2.43
N GLN A 169 -2.62 0.43 -3.69
CA GLN A 169 -2.75 -0.56 -4.76
C GLN A 169 -1.83 -1.77 -4.53
N GLN A 170 -0.83 -1.63 -3.66
CA GLN A 170 -0.05 -2.73 -3.09
C GLN A 170 -0.78 -3.53 -2.00
N ALA A 171 -1.99 -3.12 -1.64
CA ALA A 171 -2.85 -3.74 -0.64
C ALA A 171 -4.28 -3.92 -1.19
N ALA A 172 -4.46 -4.77 -2.21
CA ALA A 172 -5.78 -5.33 -2.50
C ALA A 172 -5.94 -6.67 -1.77
N PRO A 173 -6.83 -6.77 -0.76
CA PRO A 173 -7.23 -8.05 -0.18
C PRO A 173 -8.25 -8.73 -1.10
N ALA A 174 -8.03 -10.00 -1.42
CA ALA A 174 -9.04 -10.82 -2.08
C ALA A 174 -10.27 -10.95 -1.17
N VAL A 175 -11.44 -10.53 -1.67
CA VAL A 175 -12.71 -10.66 -0.96
C VAL A 175 -13.15 -12.13 -0.98
N VAL A 176 -13.01 -12.81 0.15
CA VAL A 176 -13.76 -14.04 0.47
C VAL A 176 -15.06 -13.63 1.18
N PRO A 177 -16.22 -14.27 0.89
CA PRO A 177 -17.49 -13.88 1.48
C PRO A 177 -17.47 -14.09 3.00
N ALA A 178 -17.97 -13.10 3.74
CA ALA A 178 -18.14 -13.16 5.18
C ALA A 178 -19.26 -14.14 5.54
N GLY A 179 -18.92 -15.18 6.32
CA GLY A 179 -19.90 -16.12 6.84
C GLY A 179 -19.32 -17.35 7.50
N ALA A 180 -18.43 -17.20 8.49
CA ALA A 180 -18.31 -18.13 9.61
C ALA A 180 -17.25 -17.60 10.58
N VAL A 181 -17.62 -17.46 11.84
CA VAL A 181 -16.68 -17.34 12.96
C VAL A 181 -15.95 -18.68 13.05
N VAL A 182 -14.82 -18.81 12.37
CA VAL A 182 -13.92 -19.96 12.55
C VAL A 182 -12.66 -19.42 13.20
N ALA A 183 -12.39 -19.96 14.39
CA ALA A 183 -11.12 -19.85 15.09
C ALA A 183 -9.93 -19.92 14.11
N PRO A 184 -8.80 -19.26 14.39
CA PRO A 184 -7.71 -19.10 13.42
C PRO A 184 -7.33 -20.46 12.87
N ALA A 185 -7.69 -20.70 11.61
CA ALA A 185 -7.23 -21.85 10.87
C ALA A 185 -5.73 -21.77 10.89
N SER A 186 -5.10 -22.80 11.45
CA SER A 186 -3.66 -22.98 11.45
C SER A 186 -3.14 -22.76 10.03
N MET A 187 -2.61 -21.55 9.78
CA MET A 187 -1.48 -21.40 8.88
C MET A 187 -0.50 -22.51 9.29
N PRO A 188 0.18 -23.20 8.37
CA PRO A 188 1.36 -23.97 8.76
C PRO A 188 2.20 -23.00 9.60
N GLY A 189 2.30 -23.31 10.91
CA GLY A 189 2.66 -22.30 11.90
C GLY A 189 3.93 -21.59 11.49
N PRO A 190 4.10 -20.29 11.81
CA PRO A 190 5.31 -19.56 11.47
C PRO A 190 6.49 -20.44 11.86
N LEU A 191 7.36 -20.73 10.90
CA LEU A 191 8.49 -21.62 11.13
C LEU A 191 9.43 -20.84 12.06
N ARG A 192 9.16 -20.95 13.37
CA ARG A 192 9.84 -20.19 14.41
C ARG A 192 11.16 -20.88 14.70
N ARG A 193 12.24 -20.21 14.34
CA ARG A 193 13.60 -20.69 14.63
C ARG A 193 14.29 -19.71 15.55
N SER A 194 15.06 -20.24 16.50
CA SER A 194 15.91 -19.43 17.33
C SER A 194 17.25 -19.22 16.63
N VAL A 195 17.74 -17.99 16.62
CA VAL A 195 19.07 -17.63 16.13
C VAL A 195 19.85 -17.04 17.28
N ASP A 196 21.09 -17.47 17.49
CA ASP A 196 21.97 -16.90 18.50
C ASP A 196 22.52 -15.54 18.02
N ARG A 197 22.47 -14.52 18.88
CA ARG A 197 22.96 -13.18 18.59
C ARG A 197 24.46 -13.16 18.35
N ALA A 198 25.23 -13.99 19.06
CA ALA A 198 26.65 -14.13 18.84
C ALA A 198 26.91 -14.70 17.43
N GLU A 199 26.20 -15.76 17.02
CA GLU A 199 26.33 -16.36 15.69
C GLU A 199 25.94 -15.36 14.58
N LEU A 200 24.81 -14.66 14.73
CA LEU A 200 24.40 -13.62 13.78
C LEU A 200 25.45 -12.51 13.68
N SER A 201 25.97 -12.04 14.81
CA SER A 201 26.98 -10.98 14.83
C SER A 201 28.30 -11.40 14.20
N GLN A 202 28.71 -12.66 14.39
CA GLN A 202 29.92 -13.22 13.79
C GLN A 202 29.77 -13.34 12.28
N MET A 203 28.61 -13.81 11.79
CA MET A 203 28.34 -13.89 10.36
C MET A 203 28.30 -12.51 9.70
N LEU A 204 27.75 -11.51 10.38
CA LEU A 204 27.68 -10.13 9.89
C LEU A 204 29.02 -9.37 9.99
N SER A 205 29.97 -9.87 10.78
CA SER A 205 31.33 -9.32 10.85
C SER A 205 32.16 -9.69 9.62
N ASP A 206 31.80 -10.77 8.92
CA ASP A 206 32.45 -11.24 7.69
C ASP A 206 31.43 -11.36 6.55
N VAL A 207 30.89 -10.20 6.16
CA VAL A 207 29.91 -10.09 5.07
C VAL A 207 30.41 -10.72 3.76
N PRO A 208 31.66 -10.55 3.31
CA PRO A 208 32.14 -11.22 2.10
C PRO A 208 31.98 -12.73 2.15
N LYS A 209 32.34 -13.36 3.29
CA LYS A 209 32.16 -14.80 3.48
C LYS A 209 30.68 -15.19 3.56
N LEU A 210 29.84 -14.37 4.17
CA LEU A 210 28.39 -14.61 4.18
C LEU A 210 27.83 -14.60 2.75
N MET A 211 28.25 -13.67 1.90
CA MET A 211 27.82 -13.59 0.50
C MET A 211 28.28 -14.79 -0.35
N THR A 212 29.34 -15.50 0.04
CA THR A 212 29.72 -16.75 -0.65
C THR A 212 28.87 -17.96 -0.27
N GLN A 213 28.11 -17.88 0.83
CA GLN A 213 27.32 -19.01 1.34
C GLN A 213 25.97 -19.18 0.63
N ALA A 214 25.49 -18.15 -0.08
CA ALA A 214 24.27 -18.23 -0.87
C ALA A 214 24.35 -17.31 -2.10
N ARG A 215 23.67 -17.70 -3.17
CA ARG A 215 23.52 -16.89 -4.39
C ARG A 215 22.08 -16.44 -4.52
N ALA A 216 21.89 -15.13 -4.49
CA ALA A 216 20.62 -14.48 -4.74
C ALA A 216 20.60 -13.91 -6.16
N VAL A 217 19.51 -14.12 -6.88
CA VAL A 217 19.26 -13.47 -8.18
C VAL A 217 17.96 -12.68 -8.13
N PRO A 218 17.87 -11.51 -8.79
CA PRO A 218 16.61 -10.77 -8.87
C PRO A 218 15.49 -11.65 -9.42
N HIS A 219 14.36 -11.66 -8.73
CA HIS A 219 13.12 -12.26 -9.22
C HIS A 219 12.28 -11.16 -9.87
N MET A 220 11.80 -11.42 -11.08
CA MET A 220 11.02 -10.47 -11.87
C MET A 220 9.56 -10.91 -11.87
N ASN A 221 8.67 -10.00 -11.51
CA ASN A 221 7.24 -10.15 -11.71
C ASN A 221 6.71 -8.91 -12.42
N GLU A 222 5.99 -9.10 -13.52
CA GLU A 222 5.44 -8.02 -14.36
C GLU A 222 6.48 -6.93 -14.75
N GLY A 223 7.72 -7.35 -15.00
CA GLY A 223 8.81 -6.45 -15.40
C GLY A 223 9.43 -5.63 -14.26
N LYS A 224 9.07 -5.89 -13.00
CA LYS A 224 9.65 -5.26 -11.80
C LYS A 224 10.31 -6.31 -10.92
N VAL A 225 11.33 -5.92 -10.16
CA VAL A 225 11.90 -6.79 -9.11
C VAL A 225 10.88 -6.87 -7.97
N ASP A 226 10.38 -8.07 -7.69
CA ASP A 226 9.46 -8.34 -6.56
C ASP A 226 10.12 -9.17 -5.45
N GLY A 227 11.42 -9.46 -5.58
CA GLY A 227 12.20 -10.15 -4.57
C GLY A 227 13.52 -10.69 -5.10
N PHE A 228 14.16 -11.53 -4.29
CA PHE A 228 15.39 -12.22 -4.65
C PHE A 228 15.23 -13.72 -4.49
N ARG A 229 15.42 -14.46 -5.59
CA ARG A 229 15.40 -15.91 -5.58
C ARG A 229 16.74 -16.47 -5.10
N MET A 230 16.70 -17.39 -4.15
CA MET A 230 17.83 -18.18 -3.68
C MET A 230 18.13 -19.26 -4.72
N ASP A 231 19.04 -18.97 -5.64
CA ASP A 231 19.41 -19.90 -6.70
C ASP A 231 20.32 -21.03 -6.15
N PHE A 232 21.15 -20.68 -5.17
CA PHE A 232 22.05 -21.61 -4.51
C PHE A 232 22.19 -21.28 -3.03
N ILE A 233 22.20 -22.33 -2.19
CA ILE A 233 22.53 -22.25 -0.77
C ILE A 233 23.57 -23.33 -0.47
N MET A 234 24.70 -22.93 0.11
CA MET A 234 25.76 -23.85 0.49
C MET A 234 25.32 -24.72 1.68
N LYS A 235 25.61 -26.02 1.63
CA LYS A 235 25.35 -26.93 2.76
C LYS A 235 26.17 -26.52 4.00
N GLY A 236 25.56 -26.58 5.16
CA GLY A 236 26.11 -26.13 6.44
C GLY A 236 26.16 -24.60 6.60
N SER A 237 25.65 -23.83 5.63
CA SER A 237 25.63 -22.37 5.71
C SER A 237 24.67 -21.84 6.76
N PHE A 238 24.85 -20.57 7.12
CA PHE A 238 23.89 -19.86 7.95
C PHE A 238 22.48 -19.86 7.36
N PHE A 239 22.35 -19.64 6.04
CA PHE A 239 21.04 -19.61 5.35
C PHE A 239 20.29 -20.95 5.45
N GLU A 240 20.99 -22.07 5.31
CA GLU A 240 20.40 -23.42 5.50
C GLU A 240 20.03 -23.66 6.97
N LYS A 241 20.88 -23.26 7.92
CA LYS A 241 20.61 -23.39 9.37
C LYS A 241 19.35 -22.64 9.81
N ILE A 242 19.10 -21.47 9.22
CA ILE A 242 17.87 -20.70 9.44
C ILE A 242 16.69 -21.18 8.57
N GLY A 243 16.85 -22.25 7.80
CA GLY A 243 15.77 -22.92 7.10
C GLY A 243 15.32 -22.24 5.80
N LEU A 244 16.15 -21.36 5.22
CA LEU A 244 16.00 -20.97 3.82
C LEU A 244 16.40 -22.14 2.92
N GLN A 245 15.74 -22.22 1.77
CA GLN A 245 15.89 -23.30 0.81
C GLN A 245 16.22 -22.72 -0.57
N ALA A 246 16.96 -23.50 -1.37
CA ALA A 246 17.13 -23.17 -2.78
C ALA A 246 15.75 -23.18 -3.46
N GLY A 247 15.49 -22.16 -4.28
CA GLY A 247 14.19 -21.89 -4.89
C GLY A 247 13.32 -20.90 -4.12
N ASP A 248 13.63 -20.58 -2.86
CA ASP A 248 12.89 -19.55 -2.11
C ASP A 248 13.05 -18.17 -2.76
N VAL A 249 11.96 -17.44 -2.92
CA VAL A 249 12.00 -16.01 -3.32
C VAL A 249 11.76 -15.15 -2.09
N LEU A 250 12.80 -14.45 -1.61
CA LEU A 250 12.68 -13.51 -0.50
C LEU A 250 12.03 -12.23 -1.02
N GLN A 251 10.86 -11.90 -0.47
CA GLN A 251 10.09 -10.71 -0.87
C GLN A 251 10.22 -9.59 0.15
N ARG A 252 10.14 -9.93 1.45
CA ARG A 252 10.18 -8.94 2.53
C ARG A 252 10.98 -9.41 3.73
N ILE A 253 11.62 -8.47 4.42
CA ILE A 253 12.24 -8.67 5.74
C ILE A 253 11.69 -7.58 6.66
N ASN A 254 11.09 -7.97 7.78
CA ASN A 254 10.42 -7.08 8.74
C ASN A 254 9.45 -6.10 8.07
N GLY A 255 8.71 -6.57 7.05
CA GLY A 255 7.78 -5.77 6.28
C GLY A 255 8.42 -4.85 5.24
N VAL A 256 9.74 -4.74 5.17
CA VAL A 256 10.46 -3.98 4.13
C VAL A 256 10.61 -4.84 2.88
N GLU A 257 10.21 -4.30 1.73
CA GLU A 257 10.33 -5.00 0.45
C GLU A 257 11.76 -5.04 -0.07
N LEU A 258 12.20 -6.20 -0.53
CA LEU A 258 13.51 -6.38 -1.13
C LEU A 258 13.41 -6.17 -2.64
N ARG A 259 13.50 -4.90 -3.06
CA ARG A 259 13.54 -4.53 -4.48
C ARG A 259 14.96 -4.34 -5.02
N ASP A 260 15.92 -4.04 -4.13
CA ASP A 260 17.29 -3.71 -4.49
C ASP A 260 18.31 -4.50 -3.65
N PRO A 261 19.42 -5.00 -4.24
CA PRO A 261 20.45 -5.72 -3.50
C PRO A 261 21.10 -4.89 -2.39
N GLY A 262 21.22 -3.57 -2.61
CA GLY A 262 21.80 -2.64 -1.63
C GLY A 262 20.98 -2.52 -0.35
N MET A 263 19.64 -2.66 -0.44
CA MET A 263 18.77 -2.61 0.75
C MET A 263 19.00 -3.80 1.67
N ALA A 264 19.32 -4.98 1.13
CA ALA A 264 19.59 -6.17 1.94
C ALA A 264 20.74 -5.95 2.93
N LEU A 265 21.79 -5.23 2.53
CA LEU A 265 22.94 -4.94 3.40
C LEU A 265 22.57 -4.03 4.57
N GLY A 266 21.75 -3.01 4.31
CA GLY A 266 21.22 -2.12 5.35
C GLY A 266 20.30 -2.85 6.33
N LEU A 267 19.43 -3.72 5.80
CA LEU A 267 18.56 -4.56 6.62
C LEU A 267 19.37 -5.44 7.56
N PHE A 268 20.43 -6.10 7.09
CA PHE A 268 21.29 -6.92 7.94
C PHE A 268 21.88 -6.18 9.15
N GLN A 269 22.25 -4.90 8.99
CA GLN A 269 22.75 -4.10 10.12
C GLN A 269 21.63 -3.80 11.13
N GLN A 270 20.41 -3.54 10.64
CA GLN A 270 19.25 -3.33 11.51
C GLN A 270 18.89 -4.62 12.29
N LEU A 271 18.99 -5.79 11.65
CA LEU A 271 18.70 -7.08 12.28
C LEU A 271 19.56 -7.38 13.51
N ARG A 272 20.75 -6.79 13.65
CA ARG A 272 21.63 -7.00 14.82
C ARG A 272 20.98 -6.54 16.13
N ASN A 273 20.16 -5.51 16.06
CA ASN A 273 19.52 -4.93 17.23
C ASN A 273 18.14 -5.54 17.51
N GLU A 274 17.56 -6.18 16.50
CA GLU A 274 16.23 -6.77 16.58
C GLU A 274 16.18 -8.03 17.46
N ARG A 275 15.03 -8.25 18.11
CA ARG A 275 14.76 -9.48 18.89
C ARG A 275 14.02 -10.52 18.08
N THR A 276 13.25 -10.08 17.08
CA THR A 276 12.49 -10.96 16.21
C THR A 276 12.62 -10.46 14.79
N VAL A 277 12.83 -11.39 13.84
CA VAL A 277 12.92 -11.09 12.41
C VAL A 277 11.88 -11.90 11.68
N ALA A 278 11.04 -11.25 10.89
CA ALA A 278 10.09 -11.90 9.99
C ALA A 278 10.60 -11.81 8.54
N VAL A 279 10.67 -12.94 7.85
CA VAL A 279 11.08 -13.00 6.44
C VAL A 279 9.96 -13.64 5.64
N ASP A 280 9.39 -12.87 4.72
CA ASP A 280 8.36 -13.35 3.81
C ASP A 280 9.02 -13.93 2.57
N VAL A 281 8.74 -15.21 2.32
CA VAL A 281 9.27 -15.96 1.19
C VAL A 281 8.14 -16.57 0.35
N LEU A 282 8.37 -16.66 -0.95
CA LEU A 282 7.59 -17.53 -1.83
C LEU A 282 8.34 -18.85 -1.97
N ARG A 283 7.75 -19.93 -1.44
CA ARG A 283 8.30 -21.29 -1.51
C ARG A 283 7.29 -22.17 -2.24
N ASN A 284 7.70 -22.80 -3.34
CA ASN A 284 6.81 -23.63 -4.18
C ASN A 284 5.52 -22.89 -4.57
N SER A 285 5.64 -21.61 -4.93
CA SER A 285 4.51 -20.71 -5.23
C SER A 285 3.53 -20.44 -4.08
N GLN A 286 3.90 -20.81 -2.84
CA GLN A 286 3.13 -20.49 -1.64
C GLN A 286 3.86 -19.45 -0.79
N ARG A 287 3.13 -18.42 -0.34
CA ARG A 287 3.67 -17.41 0.56
C ARG A 287 3.82 -18.02 1.97
N THR A 288 5.03 -17.96 2.49
CA THR A 288 5.41 -18.45 3.81
C THR A 288 6.15 -17.36 4.55
N THR A 289 5.81 -17.13 5.82
CA THR A 289 6.57 -16.23 6.69
C THR A 289 7.44 -17.06 7.62
N LEU A 290 8.75 -16.88 7.54
CA LEU A 290 9.73 -17.45 8.45
C LEU A 290 9.96 -16.46 9.58
N THR A 291 9.83 -16.89 10.83
CA THR A 291 10.02 -16.01 12.00
C THR A 291 11.23 -16.47 12.78
N TYR A 292 12.12 -15.54 13.10
CA TYR A 292 13.37 -15.81 13.79
C TYR A 292 13.41 -15.04 15.10
N ASP A 293 13.56 -15.76 16.21
CA ASP A 293 13.81 -15.12 17.50
C ASP A 293 15.31 -15.07 17.76
N ILE A 294 15.85 -13.87 17.85
CA ILE A 294 17.26 -13.61 18.13
C ILE A 294 17.43 -13.65 19.66
N ARG A 295 18.09 -14.70 20.14
CA ARG A 295 18.41 -14.91 21.56
C ARG A 295 19.85 -14.53 21.83
N GLY A 296 20.14 -14.02 23.03
CA GLY A 296 21.47 -13.68 23.50
C GLY A 296 21.66 -14.08 24.95
#